data_AF-A0A8T6KIN9-F1
#
_entry.id   AF-A0A8T6KIN9-F1
#
_cell.length_a   1.000
_cell.length_b   1.000
_cell.length_c   1.000
_cell.angle_alpha   90.00
_cell.angle_beta   90.00
_cell.angle_gamma   90.00
#
_symmetry.space_group_name_H-M   'P 1'
#
loop_
_entity.id
_entity.type
_entity.pdbx_description
1 polymer ?
#
loop_
_entity_poly.entity_id
_entity_poly.type
_entity_poly.pdbx_seq_one_letter_code
_entity_poly.pdbx_strand_id
1 'polypeptide(L)'
;MNKPIDLETRILSRAGEDSDFRERLLAEPQATIEGEFGVALTSDHRILVLEDTDAAIHLVLPPRSKRSAEDREAARTGVASLEFLKKTMYDPAPPMRPPAANRKGAGADALGPAALANAARRSIQRGLDFLESAVDDNGAWHCIRFNVADPNVPRHFERPAFISALCVLALQRCRERRAVALCERSRAYIAETMEYPGLWRYYRHLPPDLDSTALCSLVIDTHPWIALGRNVSSILANRDQDGLFQTWILAYGEPDVVPPFRIEADPVVNANVLAYLGHHAETSKAQAWLAAMIAEDKLEGASKWYPDKVAACYATSRAMVRTGRALEHLRPVLLDRVLALGDGDGGFGNVLQTALAVCTLHNIGRLAAIDVKRQAAGIVDAQHEDGSWPELLAFGDQSQKWGVIGQFGHGGEAVTSAFCIEALECLLAVLEPG
;
A
#
# COMPACT_ATOMS: atom_id res chain seq x y z
N MET A 1 -6.11 1.52 -16.57
CA MET A 1 -6.45 2.90 -17.00
C MET A 1 -5.77 3.85 -16.04
N ASN A 2 -4.78 4.62 -16.51
CA ASN A 2 -4.12 5.65 -15.70
C ASN A 2 -5.06 6.86 -15.63
N LYS A 3 -5.76 7.04 -14.50
CA LYS A 3 -6.53 8.26 -14.24
C LYS A 3 -5.55 9.34 -13.79
N PRO A 4 -5.48 10.51 -14.47
CA PRO A 4 -4.57 11.57 -14.07
C PRO A 4 -4.99 12.15 -12.71
N ILE A 5 -4.03 12.31 -11.80
CA ILE A 5 -4.21 12.98 -10.49
C ILE A 5 -4.35 14.50 -10.62
N ASP A 6 -4.20 15.02 -11.84
CA ASP A 6 -4.32 16.43 -12.18
C ASP A 6 -5.75 16.84 -12.59
N LEU A 7 -6.77 16.22 -11.98
CA LEU A 7 -8.16 16.44 -12.36
C LEU A 7 -8.58 17.89 -12.13
N GLU A 8 -8.15 18.52 -11.03
CA GLU A 8 -8.47 19.92 -10.73
C GLU A 8 -7.92 20.85 -11.83
N THR A 9 -6.65 20.73 -12.20
CA THR A 9 -6.06 21.55 -13.27
C THR A 9 -6.75 21.33 -14.61
N ARG A 10 -7.13 20.08 -14.93
CA ARG A 10 -7.89 19.78 -16.16
C ARG A 10 -9.29 20.40 -16.14
N ILE A 11 -9.97 20.39 -15.00
CA ILE A 11 -11.27 21.08 -14.82
C ILE A 11 -11.08 22.58 -15.05
N LEU A 12 -10.07 23.19 -14.41
CA LEU A 12 -9.81 24.63 -14.52
C LEU A 12 -9.43 25.03 -15.96
N SER A 13 -8.59 24.24 -16.64
CA SER A 13 -8.23 24.47 -18.04
C SER A 13 -9.47 24.40 -18.94
N ARG A 14 -10.30 23.35 -18.78
CA ARG A 14 -11.52 23.18 -19.57
C ARG A 14 -12.52 24.31 -19.34
N ALA A 15 -12.71 24.75 -18.10
CA ALA A 15 -13.57 25.88 -17.74
C ALA A 15 -13.05 27.24 -18.23
N GLY A 16 -11.76 27.34 -18.57
CA GLY A 16 -11.18 28.51 -19.23
C GLY A 16 -11.38 28.53 -20.74
N GLU A 17 -11.51 27.35 -21.36
CA GLU A 17 -11.62 27.18 -22.82
C GLU A 17 -13.07 27.05 -23.32
N ASP A 18 -13.98 26.53 -22.50
CA ASP A 18 -15.36 26.19 -22.87
C ASP A 18 -16.35 26.81 -21.88
N SER A 19 -17.09 27.83 -22.35
CA SER A 19 -18.11 28.53 -21.57
C SER A 19 -19.29 27.64 -21.19
N ASP A 20 -19.71 26.74 -22.07
CA ASP A 20 -20.85 25.86 -21.82
C ASP A 20 -20.48 24.81 -20.76
N PHE A 21 -19.24 24.30 -20.82
CA PHE A 21 -18.71 23.46 -19.75
C PHE A 21 -18.64 24.21 -18.42
N ARG A 22 -18.17 25.46 -18.43
CA ARG A 22 -18.09 26.31 -17.23
C ARG A 22 -19.46 26.53 -16.58
N GLU A 23 -20.47 26.86 -17.37
CA GLU A 23 -21.85 27.02 -16.88
C GLU A 23 -22.41 25.73 -16.29
N ARG A 24 -22.21 24.58 -16.96
CA ARG A 24 -22.61 23.27 -16.43
C ARG A 24 -21.88 22.93 -15.14
N LEU A 25 -20.57 23.22 -15.06
CA LEU A 25 -19.74 22.96 -13.89
C LEU A 25 -20.22 23.76 -12.67
N LEU A 26 -20.69 24.98 -12.86
CA LEU A 26 -21.27 25.80 -11.79
C LEU A 26 -22.63 25.26 -11.32
N ALA A 27 -23.47 24.80 -12.26
CA ALA A 27 -24.82 24.31 -11.96
C ALA A 27 -24.83 22.91 -11.34
N GLU A 28 -24.07 21.97 -11.93
CA GLU A 28 -24.04 20.56 -11.58
C GLU A 28 -22.59 20.04 -11.54
N PRO A 29 -21.79 20.41 -10.51
CA PRO A 29 -20.35 20.14 -10.49
C PRO A 29 -20.00 18.66 -10.65
N GLN A 30 -20.62 17.80 -9.84
CA GLN A 30 -20.30 16.38 -9.84
C GLN A 30 -20.65 15.72 -11.18
N ALA A 31 -21.89 15.89 -11.66
CA ALA A 31 -22.34 15.32 -12.93
C ALA A 31 -21.49 15.81 -14.11
N THR A 32 -21.09 17.09 -14.09
CA THR A 32 -20.23 17.68 -15.13
C THR A 32 -18.82 17.06 -15.10
N ILE A 33 -18.20 16.93 -13.93
CA ILE A 33 -16.88 16.33 -13.78
C ILE A 33 -16.90 14.85 -14.21
N GLU A 34 -17.91 14.09 -13.77
CA GLU A 34 -18.04 12.67 -14.09
C GLU A 34 -18.28 12.45 -15.59
N GLY A 35 -19.17 13.24 -16.20
CA GLY A 35 -19.49 13.17 -17.63
C GLY A 35 -18.33 13.56 -18.54
N GLU A 36 -17.59 14.61 -18.20
CA GLU A 36 -16.47 15.11 -19.03
C GLU A 36 -15.23 14.21 -18.91
N PHE A 37 -14.90 13.79 -17.69
CA PHE A 37 -13.62 13.14 -17.40
C PHE A 37 -13.69 11.62 -17.21
N GLY A 38 -14.89 11.03 -17.26
CA GLY A 38 -15.09 9.58 -17.08
C GLY A 38 -14.64 9.08 -15.70
N VAL A 39 -14.72 9.96 -14.70
CA VAL A 39 -14.51 9.61 -13.29
C VAL A 39 -15.85 9.31 -12.65
N ALA A 40 -15.86 8.47 -11.62
CA ALA A 40 -17.05 8.22 -10.81
C ALA A 40 -16.67 8.62 -9.39
N LEU A 41 -17.12 9.79 -8.95
CA LEU A 41 -16.81 10.32 -7.64
C LEU A 41 -17.78 9.72 -6.62
N THR A 42 -17.35 9.58 -5.38
CA THR A 42 -18.25 9.11 -4.33
C THR A 42 -19.33 10.17 -4.05
N SER A 43 -20.59 9.74 -3.91
CA SER A 43 -21.75 10.63 -3.76
C SER A 43 -22.00 11.12 -2.34
N ASP A 44 -21.17 10.73 -1.38
CA ASP A 44 -21.23 11.10 0.03
C ASP A 44 -20.65 12.51 0.31
N HIS A 45 -20.13 13.17 -0.72
CA HIS A 45 -19.51 14.49 -0.63
C HIS A 45 -20.23 15.48 -1.54
N ARG A 46 -20.43 16.70 -1.01
CA ARG A 46 -20.93 17.83 -1.81
C ARG A 46 -19.75 18.59 -2.41
N ILE A 47 -19.70 18.68 -3.74
CA ILE A 47 -18.76 19.53 -4.47
C ILE A 47 -19.44 20.88 -4.73
N LEU A 48 -18.77 21.97 -4.33
CA LEU A 48 -19.19 23.33 -4.60
C LEU A 48 -18.17 23.98 -5.52
N VAL A 49 -18.64 24.55 -6.63
CA VAL A 49 -17.83 25.35 -7.54
C VAL A 49 -18.28 26.80 -7.41
N LEU A 50 -17.33 27.68 -7.14
CA LEU A 50 -17.56 29.11 -6.92
C LEU A 50 -16.67 29.87 -7.91
N GLU A 51 -17.18 30.97 -8.43
CA GLU A 51 -16.48 31.82 -9.39
C GLU A 51 -16.09 33.13 -8.73
N ASP A 52 -14.80 33.42 -8.66
CA ASP A 52 -14.32 34.75 -8.29
C ASP A 52 -14.64 35.74 -9.41
N THR A 53 -15.03 36.95 -9.01
CA THR A 53 -15.31 38.07 -9.92
C THR A 53 -14.62 39.33 -9.40
N ASP A 54 -14.60 40.39 -10.19
CA ASP A 54 -14.06 41.69 -9.75
C ASP A 54 -14.75 42.24 -8.48
N ALA A 55 -15.95 41.73 -8.14
CA ALA A 55 -16.73 42.15 -6.99
C ALA A 55 -16.80 41.12 -5.84
N ALA A 56 -16.31 39.89 -6.05
CA ALA A 56 -16.44 38.80 -5.07
C ALA A 56 -15.20 37.90 -5.04
N ILE A 57 -14.69 37.67 -3.83
CA ILE A 57 -13.60 36.71 -3.56
C ILE A 57 -14.10 35.63 -2.60
N HIS A 58 -13.63 34.41 -2.77
CA HIS A 58 -13.97 33.30 -1.89
C HIS A 58 -12.81 32.93 -0.96
N LEU A 59 -13.12 32.67 0.31
CA LEU A 59 -12.18 32.15 1.30
C LEU A 59 -12.62 30.75 1.71
N VAL A 60 -11.71 29.78 1.56
CA VAL A 60 -11.95 28.38 1.96
C VAL A 60 -11.23 28.11 3.27
N LEU A 61 -12.00 27.82 4.32
CA LEU A 61 -11.45 27.41 5.59
C LEU A 61 -11.20 25.89 5.58
N PRO A 62 -10.06 25.42 6.10
CA PRO A 62 -9.85 23.98 6.28
C PRO A 62 -10.87 23.43 7.28
N PRO A 63 -11.26 22.14 7.16
CA PRO A 63 -12.11 21.51 8.14
C PRO A 63 -11.42 21.54 9.51
N ARG A 64 -12.24 21.55 10.56
CA ARG A 64 -11.72 21.38 11.91
C ARG A 64 -11.01 20.04 12.00
N SER A 65 -9.85 20.06 12.66
CA SER A 65 -9.08 18.87 12.94
C SER A 65 -9.91 17.82 13.66
N LYS A 66 -9.82 16.57 13.20
CA LYS A 66 -10.37 15.40 13.92
C LYS A 66 -9.68 15.17 15.28
N ARG A 67 -8.48 15.73 15.47
CA ARG A 67 -7.72 15.67 16.73
C ARG A 67 -8.00 16.88 17.60
N SER A 68 -8.17 16.65 18.90
CA SER A 68 -8.31 17.72 19.89
C SER A 68 -7.00 18.50 20.05
N ALA A 69 -7.06 19.70 20.64
CA ALA A 69 -5.85 20.46 20.97
C ALA A 69 -4.97 19.71 21.98
N GLU A 70 -5.60 19.02 22.94
CA GLU A 70 -4.93 18.17 23.92
C GLU A 70 -4.21 16.99 23.24
N ASP A 71 -4.85 16.31 22.29
CA ASP A 71 -4.23 15.21 21.54
C ASP A 71 -2.98 15.67 20.77
N ARG A 72 -3.02 16.88 20.22
CA ARG A 72 -1.91 17.47 19.47
C ARG A 72 -0.75 17.78 20.40
N GLU A 73 -1.01 18.40 21.54
CA GLU A 73 0.01 18.72 22.53
C GLU A 73 0.61 17.46 23.17
N ALA A 74 -0.23 16.46 23.48
CA ALA A 74 0.22 15.17 24.00
C ALA A 74 1.12 14.44 23.00
N ALA A 75 0.82 14.49 21.69
CA ALA A 75 1.69 13.91 20.69
C ALA A 75 2.97 14.72 20.49
N ARG A 76 2.89 16.05 20.50
CA ARG A 76 4.05 16.94 20.42
C ARG A 76 5.05 16.71 21.55
N THR A 77 4.56 16.46 22.76
CA THR A 77 5.39 16.19 23.95
C THR A 77 5.83 14.73 24.06
N GLY A 78 5.41 13.85 23.14
CA GLY A 78 5.70 12.41 23.17
C GLY A 78 4.91 11.63 24.24
N VAL A 79 4.06 12.30 25.03
CA VAL A 79 3.18 11.68 26.03
C VAL A 79 2.24 10.68 25.36
N ALA A 80 1.64 11.05 24.22
CA ALA A 80 0.76 10.15 23.49
C ALA A 80 1.49 8.90 22.97
N SER A 81 2.77 9.02 22.59
CA SER A 81 3.58 7.88 22.18
C SER A 81 3.82 6.92 23.35
N LEU A 82 4.17 7.45 24.52
CA LEU A 82 4.40 6.66 25.73
C LEU A 82 3.12 5.99 26.25
N GLU A 83 2.00 6.72 26.29
CA GLU A 83 0.71 6.16 26.67
C GLU A 83 0.21 5.12 25.67
N PHE A 84 0.40 5.37 24.36
CA PHE A 84 0.08 4.40 23.32
C PHE A 84 0.90 3.13 23.50
N LEU A 85 2.22 3.22 23.63
CA LEU A 85 3.09 2.08 23.88
C LEU A 85 2.66 1.30 25.14
N LYS A 86 2.32 2.01 26.22
CA LYS A 86 1.76 1.40 27.43
C LYS A 86 0.44 0.69 27.16
N LYS A 87 -0.49 1.32 26.46
CA LYS A 87 -1.81 0.74 26.18
C LYS A 87 -1.71 -0.47 25.26
N THR A 88 -0.90 -0.40 24.22
CA THR A 88 -0.66 -1.53 23.32
C THR A 88 0.02 -2.68 24.05
N MET A 89 0.93 -2.41 25.01
CA MET A 89 1.51 -3.45 25.87
C MET A 89 0.48 -4.34 26.58
N TYR A 90 -0.76 -3.88 26.76
CA TYR A 90 -1.84 -4.62 27.43
C TYR A 90 -2.82 -5.32 26.49
N ASP A 91 -2.68 -5.22 25.17
CA ASP A 91 -3.47 -5.96 24.18
C ASP A 91 -2.61 -7.05 23.52
N PRO A 92 -2.43 -8.22 24.18
CA PRO A 92 -1.53 -9.25 23.70
C PRO A 92 -2.11 -9.96 22.48
N ALA A 93 -1.34 -10.00 21.39
CA ALA A 93 -1.59 -10.88 20.26
C ALA A 93 -1.32 -12.34 20.64
N PRO A 94 -2.02 -13.31 20.04
CA PRO A 94 -1.78 -14.74 20.28
C PRO A 94 -0.34 -15.14 19.90
N PRO A 95 0.20 -16.23 20.47
CA PRO A 95 1.52 -16.74 20.11
C PRO A 95 1.61 -17.13 18.63
N MET A 96 2.82 -17.14 18.08
CA MET A 96 3.04 -17.39 16.67
C MET A 96 2.72 -18.86 16.41
N ARG A 97 1.91 -19.13 15.39
CA ARG A 97 1.60 -20.50 15.03
C ARG A 97 2.82 -21.17 14.40
N PRO A 98 3.04 -22.48 14.64
CA PRO A 98 4.06 -23.20 13.90
C PRO A 98 3.74 -23.16 12.40
N PRO A 99 4.74 -23.33 11.52
CA PRO A 99 4.50 -23.48 10.09
C PRO A 99 3.47 -24.57 9.80
N ALA A 100 2.74 -24.42 8.69
CA ALA A 100 1.84 -25.46 8.18
C ALA A 100 2.52 -26.83 8.26
N ALA A 101 1.84 -27.82 8.84
CA ALA A 101 2.39 -29.16 8.91
C ALA A 101 2.72 -29.65 7.50
N ASN A 102 3.98 -29.99 7.25
CA ASN A 102 4.42 -30.58 5.97
C ASN A 102 3.51 -31.77 5.66
N ARG A 103 2.57 -31.60 4.71
CA ARG A 103 1.67 -32.67 4.30
C ARG A 103 2.54 -33.77 3.69
N LYS A 104 2.79 -34.84 4.45
CA LYS A 104 3.48 -36.06 4.00
C LYS A 104 2.60 -36.89 3.06
N GLY A 105 2.08 -36.27 2.00
CA GLY A 105 1.39 -36.89 0.88
C GLY A 105 1.99 -36.41 -0.45
N ALA A 106 1.50 -36.92 -1.58
CA ALA A 106 1.84 -36.35 -2.88
C ALA A 106 1.37 -34.88 -2.89
N GLY A 107 2.30 -33.94 -2.68
CA GLY A 107 2.04 -32.51 -2.55
C GLY A 107 1.39 -31.92 -3.80
N ALA A 108 1.00 -30.64 -3.75
CA ALA A 108 0.40 -29.96 -4.89
C ALA A 108 1.28 -30.02 -6.15
N ASP A 109 2.60 -30.20 -6.00
CA ASP A 109 3.57 -30.43 -7.07
C ASP A 109 3.29 -31.67 -7.93
N ALA A 110 2.67 -32.71 -7.37
CA ALA A 110 2.33 -33.93 -8.10
C ALA A 110 1.10 -33.76 -9.02
N LEU A 111 0.33 -32.69 -8.86
CA LEU A 111 -0.88 -32.44 -9.63
C LEU A 111 -0.57 -32.05 -11.07
N GLY A 112 -1.43 -32.43 -12.01
CA GLY A 112 -1.43 -31.85 -13.36
C GLY A 112 -1.88 -30.37 -13.32
N PRO A 113 -1.56 -29.55 -14.34
CA PRO A 113 -1.87 -28.11 -14.35
C PRO A 113 -3.33 -27.76 -14.02
N ALA A 114 -4.31 -28.43 -14.63
CA ALA A 114 -5.73 -28.19 -14.37
C ALA A 114 -6.16 -28.59 -12.95
N ALA A 115 -5.61 -29.68 -12.41
CA ALA A 115 -5.90 -30.09 -11.03
C ALA A 115 -5.30 -29.10 -10.02
N LEU A 116 -4.11 -28.58 -10.31
CA LEU A 116 -3.46 -27.54 -9.52
C LEU A 116 -4.20 -26.21 -9.59
N ALA A 117 -4.67 -25.78 -10.76
CA ALA A 117 -5.49 -24.58 -10.91
C ALA A 117 -6.78 -24.68 -10.06
N ASN A 118 -7.45 -25.83 -10.07
CA ASN A 118 -8.59 -26.06 -9.19
C ASN A 118 -8.23 -26.06 -7.70
N ALA A 119 -7.05 -26.57 -7.32
CA ALA A 119 -6.56 -26.48 -5.95
C ALA A 119 -6.26 -25.03 -5.53
N ALA A 120 -5.65 -24.23 -6.42
CA ALA A 120 -5.40 -22.81 -6.22
C ALA A 120 -6.70 -22.00 -6.05
N ARG A 121 -7.74 -22.25 -6.85
CA ARG A 121 -9.07 -21.62 -6.66
C ARG A 121 -9.68 -21.94 -5.30
N ARG A 122 -9.66 -23.20 -4.90
CA ARG A 122 -10.10 -23.61 -3.55
C ARG A 122 -9.26 -22.96 -2.46
N SER A 123 -7.95 -22.81 -2.69
CA SER A 123 -7.03 -22.14 -1.77
C SER A 123 -7.38 -20.67 -1.61
N ILE A 124 -7.66 -19.94 -2.70
CA ILE A 124 -8.17 -18.56 -2.67
C ILE A 124 -9.46 -18.48 -1.85
N GLN A 125 -10.44 -19.36 -2.10
CA GLN A 125 -11.72 -19.34 -1.39
C GLN A 125 -11.55 -19.53 0.13
N ARG A 126 -10.74 -20.52 0.56
CA ARG A 126 -10.44 -20.70 1.99
C ARG A 126 -9.68 -19.50 2.58
N GLY A 127 -8.79 -18.90 1.81
CA GLY A 127 -8.10 -17.67 2.20
C GLY A 127 -9.08 -16.52 2.46
N LEU A 128 -10.07 -16.36 1.60
CA LEU A 128 -11.13 -15.36 1.77
C LEU A 128 -12.04 -15.68 2.96
N ASP A 129 -12.36 -16.95 3.22
CA ASP A 129 -13.08 -17.37 4.43
C ASP A 129 -12.32 -16.96 5.71
N PHE A 130 -11.01 -17.22 5.75
CA PHE A 130 -10.16 -16.79 6.86
C PHE A 130 -10.18 -15.26 7.01
N LEU A 131 -9.99 -14.53 5.92
CA LEU A 131 -9.94 -13.07 5.94
C LEU A 131 -11.26 -12.43 6.38
N GLU A 132 -12.42 -13.02 6.08
CA GLU A 132 -13.71 -12.55 6.62
C GLU A 132 -13.75 -12.59 8.15
N SER A 133 -13.01 -13.49 8.79
CA SER A 133 -12.91 -13.57 10.25
C SER A 133 -11.81 -12.69 10.87
N ALA A 134 -10.79 -12.32 10.07
CA ALA A 134 -9.61 -11.60 10.53
C ALA A 134 -9.69 -10.07 10.29
N VAL A 135 -10.65 -9.61 9.51
CA VAL A 135 -10.92 -8.19 9.24
C VAL A 135 -12.10 -7.75 10.08
N ASP A 136 -11.96 -6.64 10.81
CA ASP A 136 -13.04 -6.09 11.63
C ASP A 136 -14.28 -5.71 10.81
N ASP A 137 -15.44 -5.65 11.46
CA ASP A 137 -16.71 -5.22 10.86
C ASP A 137 -16.62 -3.84 10.20
N ASN A 138 -15.81 -2.93 10.76
CA ASN A 138 -15.59 -1.60 10.19
C ASN A 138 -14.67 -1.62 8.96
N GLY A 139 -14.04 -2.75 8.62
CA GLY A 139 -13.13 -2.90 7.49
C GLY A 139 -11.64 -2.78 7.84
N ALA A 140 -11.29 -2.65 9.13
CA ALA A 140 -9.91 -2.55 9.58
C ALA A 140 -9.21 -3.91 9.59
N TRP A 141 -8.04 -3.98 8.97
CA TRP A 141 -7.22 -5.18 8.92
C TRP A 141 -6.28 -5.27 10.12
N HIS A 142 -6.13 -6.47 10.67
CA HIS A 142 -5.20 -6.72 11.76
C HIS A 142 -3.78 -6.94 11.25
N CYS A 143 -2.84 -6.31 11.93
CA CYS A 143 -1.41 -6.59 11.86
C CYS A 143 -0.91 -6.86 13.28
N ILE A 144 0.17 -7.62 13.40
CA ILE A 144 0.84 -7.88 14.66
C ILE A 144 2.18 -7.18 14.64
N ARG A 145 2.42 -6.38 15.66
CA ARG A 145 3.74 -5.85 15.99
C ARG A 145 4.44 -6.80 16.96
N PHE A 146 5.70 -7.09 16.69
CA PHE A 146 6.54 -7.95 17.52
C PHE A 146 7.98 -7.44 17.54
N ASN A 147 8.76 -7.82 18.56
CA ASN A 147 10.18 -7.52 18.60
C ASN A 147 10.95 -8.63 17.85
N VAL A 148 11.79 -8.25 16.87
CA VAL A 148 12.53 -9.22 16.05
C VAL A 148 13.77 -9.77 16.76
N ALA A 149 14.24 -9.13 17.83
CA ALA A 149 15.45 -9.52 18.56
C ALA A 149 15.19 -10.14 19.94
N ASP A 150 14.08 -9.79 20.58
CA ASP A 150 13.68 -10.35 21.88
C ASP A 150 12.27 -10.95 21.80
N PRO A 151 12.15 -12.28 21.68
CA PRO A 151 10.85 -12.95 21.61
C PRO A 151 10.05 -12.88 22.93
N ASN A 152 10.66 -12.43 24.02
CA ASN A 152 9.96 -12.25 25.30
C ASN A 152 9.19 -10.93 25.38
N VAL A 153 9.47 -9.99 24.46
CA VAL A 153 8.67 -8.76 24.37
C VAL A 153 7.28 -9.14 23.84
N PRO A 154 6.20 -8.76 24.56
CA PRO A 154 4.84 -9.08 24.12
C PRO A 154 4.54 -8.59 22.71
N ARG A 155 3.70 -9.36 22.02
CA ARG A 155 3.25 -9.10 20.66
C ARG A 155 1.90 -8.39 20.72
N HIS A 156 1.59 -7.51 19.77
CA HIS A 156 0.45 -6.61 19.86
C HIS A 156 -0.33 -6.49 18.57
N PHE A 157 -1.67 -6.49 18.68
CA PHE A 157 -2.52 -6.18 17.55
C PHE A 157 -2.48 -4.69 17.21
N GLU A 158 -2.44 -4.41 15.92
CA GLU A 158 -2.48 -3.08 15.33
C GLU A 158 -3.46 -3.07 14.16
N ARG A 159 -4.09 -1.91 13.94
CA ARG A 159 -5.07 -1.71 12.88
C ARG A 159 -4.85 -0.37 12.19
N PRO A 160 -3.67 -0.09 11.63
CA PRO A 160 -3.45 1.17 10.93
C PRO A 160 -4.10 1.13 9.54
N ALA A 161 -4.55 2.29 9.04
CA ALA A 161 -5.11 2.42 7.70
C ALA A 161 -4.16 1.91 6.61
N PHE A 162 -2.85 2.07 6.82
CA PHE A 162 -1.78 1.53 5.97
C PHE A 162 -1.94 0.03 5.68
N ILE A 163 -2.16 -0.80 6.72
CA ILE A 163 -2.29 -2.25 6.56
C ILE A 163 -3.54 -2.59 5.73
N SER A 164 -4.64 -1.88 6.00
CA SER A 164 -5.88 -2.06 5.24
C SER A 164 -5.65 -1.69 3.76
N ALA A 165 -4.96 -0.58 3.49
CA ALA A 165 -4.66 -0.17 2.12
C ALA A 165 -3.75 -1.18 1.40
N LEU A 166 -2.71 -1.66 2.08
CA LEU A 166 -1.78 -2.66 1.54
C LEU A 166 -2.50 -3.95 1.13
N CYS A 167 -3.37 -4.47 2.00
CA CYS A 167 -4.12 -5.70 1.75
C CYS A 167 -5.20 -5.52 0.68
N VAL A 168 -5.89 -4.37 0.65
CA VAL A 168 -6.87 -4.06 -0.41
C VAL A 168 -6.20 -3.97 -1.78
N LEU A 169 -5.00 -3.40 -1.87
CA LEU A 169 -4.25 -3.35 -3.12
C LEU A 169 -3.83 -4.74 -3.60
N ALA A 170 -3.48 -5.66 -2.70
CA ALA A 170 -3.20 -7.05 -3.05
C ALA A 170 -4.47 -7.76 -3.57
N LEU A 171 -5.62 -7.56 -2.90
CA LEU A 171 -6.88 -8.21 -3.26
C LEU A 171 -7.61 -7.59 -4.45
N GLN A 172 -7.24 -6.40 -4.92
CA GLN A 172 -8.01 -5.64 -5.93
C GLN A 172 -8.27 -6.40 -7.25
N ARG A 173 -7.48 -7.44 -7.53
CA ARG A 173 -7.57 -8.28 -8.73
C ARG A 173 -8.49 -9.48 -8.55
N CYS A 174 -8.67 -9.95 -7.32
CA CYS A 174 -9.57 -11.05 -7.01
C CYS A 174 -11.02 -10.59 -7.23
N ARG A 175 -11.74 -11.30 -8.10
CA ARG A 175 -13.12 -10.97 -8.47
C ARG A 175 -14.17 -11.78 -7.71
N GLU A 176 -13.73 -12.65 -6.80
CA GLU A 176 -14.61 -13.34 -5.87
C GLU A 176 -15.44 -12.31 -5.09
N ARG A 177 -16.75 -12.56 -4.96
CA ARG A 177 -17.70 -11.62 -4.33
C ARG A 177 -17.27 -11.21 -2.92
N ARG A 178 -16.66 -12.14 -2.18
CA ARG A 178 -16.14 -11.90 -0.83
C ARG A 178 -14.96 -10.92 -0.81
N ALA A 179 -14.02 -11.07 -1.74
CA ALA A 179 -12.90 -10.15 -1.88
C ALA A 179 -13.40 -8.74 -2.20
N VAL A 180 -14.37 -8.62 -3.12
CA VAL A 180 -15.01 -7.33 -3.44
C VAL A 180 -15.66 -6.71 -2.20
N ALA A 181 -16.47 -7.47 -1.46
CA ALA A 181 -17.13 -6.98 -0.25
C ALA A 181 -16.15 -6.59 0.87
N LEU A 182 -15.05 -7.34 1.05
CA LEU A 182 -13.98 -7.01 1.97
C LEU A 182 -13.31 -5.69 1.57
N CYS A 183 -12.94 -5.54 0.29
CA CYS A 183 -12.32 -4.33 -0.22
C CYS A 183 -13.24 -3.10 -0.09
N GLU A 184 -14.54 -3.23 -0.29
CA GLU A 184 -15.51 -2.15 -0.12
C GLU A 184 -15.58 -1.66 1.34
N ARG A 185 -15.68 -2.58 2.31
CA ARG A 185 -15.66 -2.21 3.74
C ARG A 185 -14.36 -1.52 4.13
N SER A 186 -13.22 -2.06 3.69
CA SER A 186 -11.92 -1.47 3.98
C SER A 186 -11.69 -0.11 3.33
N ARG A 187 -12.27 0.16 2.14
CA ARG A 187 -12.26 1.50 1.54
C ARG A 187 -12.99 2.51 2.42
N ALA A 188 -14.13 2.14 3.01
CA ALA A 188 -14.85 2.99 3.94
C ALA A 188 -14.02 3.32 5.19
N TYR A 189 -13.37 2.32 5.79
CA TYR A 189 -12.43 2.51 6.90
C TYR A 189 -11.27 3.46 6.56
N ILE A 190 -10.66 3.27 5.39
CA ILE A 190 -9.54 4.11 4.93
C ILE A 190 -10.00 5.56 4.73
N ALA A 191 -11.19 5.79 4.17
CA ALA A 191 -11.77 7.12 4.02
C ALA A 191 -12.07 7.77 5.38
N GLU A 192 -12.61 7.01 6.34
CA GLU A 192 -12.92 7.51 7.69
C GLU A 192 -11.66 7.97 8.45
N THR A 193 -10.54 7.25 8.27
CA THR A 193 -9.26 7.54 8.92
C THR A 193 -8.46 8.66 8.25
N MET A 194 -8.91 9.17 7.10
CA MET A 194 -8.25 10.26 6.39
C MET A 194 -8.24 11.56 7.19
N GLU A 195 -7.10 12.22 7.23
CA GLU A 195 -6.92 13.55 7.79
C GLU A 195 -6.83 14.59 6.67
N TYR A 196 -7.27 15.82 6.93
CA TYR A 196 -7.12 16.91 5.96
C TYR A 196 -5.63 17.21 5.69
N PRO A 197 -5.20 17.48 4.44
CA PRO A 197 -5.99 17.58 3.21
C PRO A 197 -6.09 16.29 2.37
N GLY A 198 -6.01 15.12 3.00
CA GLY A 198 -5.95 13.82 2.34
C GLY A 198 -4.68 13.06 2.72
N LEU A 199 -4.33 13.07 4.01
CA LEU A 199 -3.12 12.49 4.57
C LEU A 199 -3.48 11.38 5.57
N TRP A 200 -2.56 10.44 5.72
CA TRP A 200 -2.65 9.37 6.71
C TRP A 200 -1.34 9.29 7.49
N ARG A 201 -1.47 8.79 8.72
CA ARG A 201 -0.35 8.46 9.62
C ARG A 201 -0.48 7.00 10.03
N TYR A 202 0.65 6.31 10.19
CA TYR A 202 0.64 4.93 10.70
C TYR A 202 0.08 4.85 12.14
N TYR A 203 0.61 5.67 13.06
CA TYR A 203 0.07 5.81 14.41
C TYR A 203 -0.42 7.23 14.68
N ARG A 204 -1.43 7.34 15.55
CA ARG A 204 -2.02 8.62 15.96
C ARG A 204 -1.01 9.64 16.52
N HIS A 205 0.05 9.16 17.14
CA HIS A 205 1.07 9.99 17.79
C HIS A 205 2.25 10.34 16.87
N LEU A 206 2.36 9.70 15.70
CA LEU A 206 3.37 10.03 14.69
C LEU A 206 2.84 11.09 13.72
N PRO A 207 3.70 11.87 13.05
CA PRO A 207 3.27 12.70 11.93
C PRO A 207 2.63 11.86 10.80
N PRO A 208 1.85 12.48 9.91
CA PRO A 208 1.49 11.86 8.64
C PRO A 208 2.73 11.42 7.85
N ASP A 209 2.60 10.36 7.06
CA ASP A 209 3.68 9.78 6.28
C ASP A 209 3.25 9.48 4.84
N LEU A 210 4.22 9.52 3.92
CA LEU A 210 4.00 9.33 2.50
C LEU A 210 3.74 7.89 2.11
N ASP A 211 4.14 6.90 2.92
CA ASP A 211 3.89 5.50 2.62
C ASP A 211 2.41 5.17 2.80
N SER A 212 1.88 5.47 3.99
CA SER A 212 0.46 5.42 4.33
C SER A 212 -0.36 6.28 3.39
N THR A 213 0.06 7.53 3.19
CA THR A 213 -0.71 8.47 2.36
C THR A 213 -0.81 8.00 0.91
N ALA A 214 0.28 7.51 0.30
CA ALA A 214 0.26 7.07 -1.08
C ALA A 214 -0.60 5.81 -1.28
N LEU A 215 -0.44 4.79 -0.41
CA LEU A 215 -1.22 3.56 -0.54
C LEU A 215 -2.71 3.77 -0.25
N CYS A 216 -3.06 4.53 0.80
CA CYS A 216 -4.45 4.86 1.09
C CYS A 216 -5.09 5.65 -0.06
N SER A 217 -4.37 6.64 -0.61
CA SER A 217 -4.87 7.43 -1.75
C SER A 217 -5.11 6.57 -2.99
N LEU A 218 -4.26 5.58 -3.26
CA LEU A 218 -4.47 4.62 -4.35
C LEU A 218 -5.76 3.78 -4.17
N VAL A 219 -6.14 3.50 -2.93
CA VAL A 219 -7.31 2.68 -2.61
C VAL A 219 -8.61 3.48 -2.63
N ILE A 220 -8.59 4.76 -2.29
CA ILE A 220 -9.78 5.62 -2.33
C ILE A 220 -9.65 6.70 -3.41
N ASP A 221 -9.13 6.33 -4.58
CA ASP A 221 -8.84 7.21 -5.71
C ASP A 221 -10.07 7.96 -6.28
N THR A 222 -11.28 7.49 -5.98
CA THR A 222 -12.56 8.15 -6.33
C THR A 222 -13.08 9.11 -5.26
N HIS A 223 -12.46 9.16 -4.09
CA HIS A 223 -12.84 10.10 -3.03
C HIS A 223 -12.51 11.53 -3.49
N PRO A 224 -13.43 12.51 -3.41
CA PRO A 224 -13.21 13.84 -4.01
C PRO A 224 -11.94 14.57 -3.54
N TRP A 225 -11.53 14.46 -2.28
CA TRP A 225 -10.25 15.03 -1.82
C TRP A 225 -9.03 14.44 -2.54
N ILE A 226 -9.08 13.15 -2.89
CA ILE A 226 -7.99 12.45 -3.55
C ILE A 226 -8.07 12.64 -5.07
N ALA A 227 -9.26 12.45 -5.64
CA ALA A 227 -9.51 12.63 -7.07
C ALA A 227 -9.17 14.05 -7.55
N LEU A 228 -9.44 15.08 -6.73
CA LEU A 228 -9.11 16.48 -7.00
C LEU A 228 -7.70 16.87 -6.52
N GLY A 229 -6.86 15.91 -6.13
CA GLY A 229 -5.45 16.15 -5.81
C GLY A 229 -5.18 17.02 -4.58
N ARG A 230 -6.09 17.07 -3.59
CA ARG A 230 -5.97 17.97 -2.43
C ARG A 230 -4.72 17.72 -1.58
N ASN A 231 -4.18 16.50 -1.61
CA ASN A 231 -2.94 16.13 -0.92
C ASN A 231 -1.68 16.26 -1.79
N VAL A 232 -1.80 16.48 -3.10
CA VAL A 232 -0.69 16.44 -4.06
C VAL A 232 0.34 17.52 -3.75
N SER A 233 -0.10 18.74 -3.47
CA SER A 233 0.79 19.84 -3.10
C SER A 233 1.61 19.55 -1.85
N SER A 234 1.00 18.92 -0.83
CA SER A 234 1.72 18.49 0.39
C SER A 234 2.74 17.38 0.10
N ILE A 235 2.39 16.42 -0.76
CA ILE A 235 3.28 15.34 -1.16
C ILE A 235 4.48 15.90 -1.94
N LEU A 236 4.24 16.75 -2.94
CA LEU A 236 5.27 17.39 -3.75
C LEU A 236 6.16 18.31 -2.89
N ALA A 237 5.61 19.01 -1.91
CA ALA A 237 6.42 19.81 -0.98
C ALA A 237 7.34 18.95 -0.09
N ASN A 238 7.02 17.68 0.14
CA ASN A 238 7.75 16.79 1.05
C ASN A 238 8.93 16.07 0.36
N ARG A 239 9.75 16.84 -0.37
CA ARG A 239 10.95 16.37 -1.03
C ARG A 239 12.20 17.01 -0.42
N ASP A 240 13.31 16.31 -0.49
CA ASP A 240 14.63 16.89 -0.19
C ASP A 240 15.18 17.71 -1.36
N GLN A 241 16.40 18.23 -1.19
CA GLN A 241 17.13 19.00 -2.20
C GLN A 241 17.42 18.22 -3.50
N ASP A 242 17.48 16.89 -3.41
CA ASP A 242 17.69 15.99 -4.55
C ASP A 242 16.36 15.61 -5.22
N GLY A 243 15.23 16.11 -4.69
CA GLY A 243 13.89 15.86 -5.21
C GLY A 243 13.35 14.49 -4.87
N LEU A 244 13.90 13.82 -3.85
CA LEU A 244 13.44 12.54 -3.35
C LEU A 244 12.41 12.75 -2.25
N PHE A 245 11.37 11.91 -2.25
CA PHE A 245 10.30 11.99 -1.28
C PHE A 245 10.75 11.44 0.07
N GLN A 246 10.50 12.23 1.12
CA GLN A 246 10.82 11.86 2.50
C GLN A 246 9.63 11.14 3.15
N THR A 247 9.89 10.23 4.10
CA THR A 247 8.80 9.43 4.70
C THR A 247 7.80 10.28 5.47
N TRP A 248 8.26 11.18 6.34
CA TRP A 248 7.41 11.93 7.27
C TRP A 248 7.06 13.32 6.74
N ILE A 249 5.80 13.74 6.89
CA ILE A 249 5.33 15.10 6.60
C ILE A 249 5.33 15.92 7.89
N LEU A 250 6.22 16.91 7.97
CA LEU A 250 6.48 17.68 9.18
C LEU A 250 5.93 19.11 9.08
N ALA A 251 4.61 19.22 9.15
CA ALA A 251 3.94 20.52 9.17
C ALA A 251 4.06 21.21 10.54
N TYR A 252 3.82 22.52 10.57
CA TYR A 252 3.77 23.29 11.82
C TYR A 252 2.76 22.67 12.81
N GLY A 253 3.21 22.37 14.03
CA GLY A 253 2.39 21.78 15.08
C GLY A 253 2.27 20.25 15.03
N GLU A 254 2.88 19.58 14.06
CA GLU A 254 3.01 18.11 14.10
C GLU A 254 4.09 17.67 15.10
N PRO A 255 3.97 16.46 15.67
CA PRO A 255 4.93 15.94 16.62
C PRO A 255 6.35 15.85 16.05
N ASP A 256 7.29 16.53 16.68
CA ASP A 256 8.72 16.33 16.41
C ASP A 256 9.26 15.16 17.25
N VAL A 257 8.60 14.00 17.14
CA VAL A 257 9.02 12.74 17.80
C VAL A 257 9.77 11.81 16.87
N VAL A 258 9.96 12.26 15.62
CA VAL A 258 10.77 11.58 14.61
C VAL A 258 12.15 12.21 14.28
N PRO A 259 12.74 13.16 15.04
CA PRO A 259 13.94 13.88 14.61
C PRO A 259 15.15 13.01 14.26
N PRO A 260 15.46 11.88 14.95
CA PRO A 260 16.52 10.98 14.51
C PRO A 260 16.17 10.11 13.28
N PHE A 261 14.92 10.17 12.78
CA PHE A 261 14.40 9.33 11.70
C PHE A 261 14.11 10.10 10.40
N ARG A 262 14.53 11.37 10.31
CA ARG A 262 13.99 12.38 9.39
C ARG A 262 14.48 12.39 7.94
N ILE A 263 15.61 11.77 7.63
CA ILE A 263 16.49 12.33 6.58
C ILE A 263 16.73 11.41 5.39
N GLU A 264 16.25 10.16 5.42
CA GLU A 264 16.59 9.19 4.38
C GLU A 264 15.40 8.93 3.46
N ALA A 265 15.62 9.18 2.18
CA ALA A 265 14.73 8.74 1.12
C ALA A 265 14.68 7.20 1.11
N ASP A 266 13.48 6.65 1.15
CA ASP A 266 13.26 5.21 1.15
C ASP A 266 12.76 4.75 -0.24
N PRO A 267 13.33 3.66 -0.81
CA PRO A 267 12.97 3.21 -2.15
C PRO A 267 11.52 2.73 -2.26
N VAL A 268 10.97 2.12 -1.21
CA VAL A 268 9.59 1.64 -1.19
C VAL A 268 8.62 2.81 -1.07
N VAL A 269 8.91 3.77 -0.19
CA VAL A 269 8.10 4.98 -0.03
C VAL A 269 8.06 5.76 -1.34
N ASN A 270 9.22 6.00 -1.97
CA ASN A 270 9.28 6.69 -3.25
C ASN A 270 8.54 5.91 -4.35
N ALA A 271 8.69 4.59 -4.42
CA ALA A 271 7.91 3.77 -5.37
C ALA A 271 6.40 3.91 -5.14
N ASN A 272 5.93 3.96 -3.89
CA ASN A 272 4.52 4.14 -3.56
C ASN A 272 4.01 5.52 -3.94
N VAL A 273 4.79 6.59 -3.67
CA VAL A 273 4.47 7.94 -4.12
C VAL A 273 4.39 8.02 -5.65
N LEU A 274 5.34 7.40 -6.37
CA LEU A 274 5.30 7.31 -7.83
C LEU A 274 4.09 6.53 -8.34
N ALA A 275 3.73 5.43 -7.66
CA ALA A 275 2.55 4.66 -7.99
C ALA A 275 1.26 5.47 -7.83
N TYR A 276 1.17 6.27 -6.76
CA TYR A 276 0.08 7.22 -6.56
C TYR A 276 0.12 8.28 -7.65
N LEU A 277 1.08 9.22 -7.61
CA LEU A 277 1.15 10.40 -8.49
C LEU A 277 1.16 10.08 -9.99
N GLY A 278 1.55 8.86 -10.37
CA GLY A 278 1.60 8.43 -11.76
C GLY A 278 2.60 9.26 -12.56
N HIS A 279 2.27 9.52 -13.83
CA HIS A 279 3.12 10.37 -14.67
C HIS A 279 2.97 11.85 -14.29
N HIS A 280 4.00 12.41 -13.66
CA HIS A 280 4.03 13.80 -13.22
C HIS A 280 5.43 14.39 -13.45
N ALA A 281 5.53 15.61 -14.01
CA ALA A 281 6.83 16.19 -14.37
C ALA A 281 7.76 16.34 -13.16
N GLU A 282 7.18 16.73 -12.02
CA GLU A 282 7.94 16.92 -10.78
C GLU A 282 8.37 15.62 -10.08
N THR A 283 8.03 14.44 -10.60
CA THR A 283 8.50 13.15 -10.05
C THR A 283 9.73 12.59 -10.78
N SER A 284 10.22 13.30 -11.82
CA SER A 284 11.35 12.87 -12.66
C SER A 284 12.63 12.51 -11.88
N LYS A 285 13.01 13.31 -10.87
CA LYS A 285 14.19 13.03 -10.04
C LYS A 285 14.05 11.75 -9.23
N ALA A 286 12.90 11.55 -8.56
CA ALA A 286 12.60 10.33 -7.81
C ALA A 286 12.54 9.09 -8.72
N GLN A 287 11.98 9.22 -9.93
CA GLN A 287 11.99 8.14 -10.94
C GLN A 287 13.42 7.74 -11.33
N ALA A 288 14.27 8.72 -11.65
CA ALA A 288 15.66 8.47 -12.03
C ALA A 288 16.47 7.84 -10.90
N TRP A 289 16.27 8.31 -9.66
CA TRP A 289 16.92 7.73 -8.49
C TRP A 289 16.49 6.28 -8.24
N LEU A 290 15.19 5.99 -8.25
CA LEU A 290 14.68 4.62 -8.08
C LEU A 290 15.18 3.69 -9.20
N ALA A 291 15.22 4.19 -10.43
CA ALA A 291 15.79 3.49 -11.58
C ALA A 291 17.27 3.13 -11.36
N ALA A 292 18.08 4.08 -10.89
CA ALA A 292 19.49 3.84 -10.58
C ALA A 292 19.66 2.83 -9.44
N MET A 293 18.85 2.92 -8.38
CA MET A 293 18.89 1.97 -7.26
C MET A 293 18.68 0.52 -7.72
N ILE A 294 17.74 0.29 -8.64
CA ILE A 294 17.47 -1.03 -9.22
C ILE A 294 18.57 -1.43 -10.19
N ALA A 295 18.98 -0.54 -11.09
CA ALA A 295 20.00 -0.82 -12.10
C ALA A 295 21.36 -1.17 -11.49
N GLU A 296 21.73 -0.50 -10.40
CA GLU A 296 23.02 -0.65 -9.74
C GLU A 296 22.99 -1.68 -8.59
N ASP A 297 21.87 -2.38 -8.38
CA ASP A 297 21.65 -3.37 -7.31
C ASP A 297 21.90 -2.83 -5.90
N LYS A 298 21.49 -1.58 -5.66
CA LYS A 298 21.71 -0.87 -4.39
C LYS A 298 20.57 -1.04 -3.39
N LEU A 299 19.67 -2.01 -3.58
CA LEU A 299 18.49 -2.19 -2.73
C LEU A 299 18.80 -2.84 -1.37
N GLU A 300 19.93 -3.53 -1.22
CA GLU A 300 20.31 -4.18 0.05
C GLU A 300 20.44 -3.16 1.18
N GLY A 301 19.62 -3.31 2.23
CA GLY A 301 19.63 -2.41 3.39
C GLY A 301 19.28 -0.95 3.07
N ALA A 302 18.77 -0.66 1.86
CA ALA A 302 18.43 0.70 1.44
C ALA A 302 17.07 1.18 1.95
N SER A 303 16.17 0.26 2.27
CA SER A 303 14.93 0.60 2.94
C SER A 303 15.10 0.48 4.44
N LYS A 304 14.60 1.47 5.16
CA LYS A 304 14.54 1.44 6.62
C LYS A 304 13.46 0.46 7.11
N TRP A 305 12.37 0.37 6.34
CA TRP A 305 11.14 -0.29 6.77
C TRP A 305 10.97 -1.66 6.13
N TYR A 306 11.53 -1.89 4.95
CA TYR A 306 11.29 -3.13 4.20
C TYR A 306 12.59 -3.93 4.12
N PRO A 307 12.70 -5.05 4.85
CA PRO A 307 13.96 -5.77 4.95
C PRO A 307 14.35 -6.49 3.67
N ASP A 308 13.37 -6.95 2.91
CA ASP A 308 13.60 -7.76 1.74
C ASP A 308 13.59 -6.91 0.46
N LYS A 309 14.63 -7.08 -0.37
CA LYS A 309 14.73 -6.47 -1.70
C LYS A 309 13.50 -6.70 -2.58
N VAL A 310 12.84 -7.84 -2.42
CA VAL A 310 11.64 -8.20 -3.19
C VAL A 310 10.48 -7.24 -2.92
N ALA A 311 10.37 -6.67 -1.72
CA ALA A 311 9.35 -5.68 -1.40
C ALA A 311 9.54 -4.38 -2.19
N ALA A 312 10.78 -3.92 -2.33
CA ALA A 312 11.12 -2.76 -3.17
C ALA A 312 10.88 -3.06 -4.66
N CYS A 313 11.20 -4.27 -5.12
CA CYS A 313 10.90 -4.69 -6.49
C CYS A 313 9.39 -4.71 -6.76
N TYR A 314 8.61 -5.25 -5.82
CA TYR A 314 7.15 -5.30 -5.89
C TYR A 314 6.53 -3.91 -5.93
N ALA A 315 6.91 -3.02 -5.00
CA ALA A 315 6.43 -1.63 -4.99
C ALA A 315 6.79 -0.90 -6.29
N THR A 316 8.00 -1.09 -6.80
CA THR A 316 8.42 -0.52 -8.09
C THR A 316 7.61 -1.06 -9.25
N SER A 317 7.31 -2.36 -9.29
CA SER A 317 6.46 -2.94 -10.34
C SER A 317 5.03 -2.37 -10.33
N ARG A 318 4.47 -2.09 -9.15
CA ARG A 318 3.19 -1.38 -9.02
C ARG A 318 3.31 0.04 -9.55
N ALA A 319 4.41 0.74 -9.23
CA ALA A 319 4.69 2.06 -9.78
C ALA A 319 4.82 2.05 -11.30
N MET A 320 5.49 1.05 -11.89
CA MET A 320 5.60 0.89 -13.35
C MET A 320 4.22 0.78 -14.02
N VAL A 321 3.34 -0.06 -13.47
CA VAL A 321 1.97 -0.22 -14.01
C VAL A 321 1.19 1.09 -14.01
N ARG A 322 1.44 1.98 -13.04
CA ARG A 322 0.70 3.24 -12.84
C ARG A 322 1.33 4.46 -13.51
N THR A 323 2.66 4.53 -13.57
CA THR A 323 3.41 5.63 -14.22
C THR A 323 3.51 5.48 -15.73
N GLY A 324 3.17 4.29 -16.27
CA GLY A 324 3.26 4.00 -17.70
C GLY A 324 4.72 4.03 -18.17
N ARG A 325 5.01 4.79 -19.24
CA ARG A 325 6.30 4.75 -19.94
C ARG A 325 7.52 5.14 -19.11
N ALA A 326 7.35 5.89 -18.01
CA ALA A 326 8.45 6.46 -17.23
C ALA A 326 9.44 5.39 -16.72
N LEU A 327 8.92 4.26 -16.22
CA LEU A 327 9.72 3.19 -15.64
C LEU A 327 9.76 1.93 -16.52
N GLU A 328 9.15 1.94 -17.71
CA GLU A 328 9.10 0.78 -18.62
C GLU A 328 10.48 0.22 -19.00
N HIS A 329 11.47 1.09 -19.14
CA HIS A 329 12.84 0.71 -19.48
C HIS A 329 13.52 -0.16 -18.40
N LEU A 330 13.00 -0.16 -17.16
CA LEU A 330 13.49 -1.02 -16.07
C LEU A 330 12.98 -2.45 -16.16
N ARG A 331 12.00 -2.74 -17.02
CA ARG A 331 11.39 -4.08 -17.14
C ARG A 331 12.39 -5.24 -17.24
N PRO A 332 13.40 -5.24 -18.14
CA PRO A 332 14.39 -6.31 -18.20
C PRO A 332 15.28 -6.36 -16.96
N VAL A 333 15.65 -5.20 -16.41
CA VAL A 333 16.52 -5.14 -15.22
C VAL A 333 15.80 -5.66 -13.99
N LEU A 334 14.52 -5.31 -13.82
CA LEU A 334 13.71 -5.78 -12.69
C LEU A 334 13.46 -7.29 -12.78
N LEU A 335 13.31 -7.84 -13.99
CA LEU A 335 13.28 -9.29 -14.20
C LEU A 335 14.56 -9.94 -13.65
N ASP A 336 15.73 -9.47 -14.09
CA ASP A 336 17.01 -10.05 -13.66
C ASP A 336 17.20 -9.92 -12.14
N ARG A 337 16.82 -8.78 -11.55
CA ARG A 337 16.89 -8.56 -10.10
C ARG A 337 16.01 -9.52 -9.32
N VAL A 338 14.76 -9.74 -9.75
CA VAL A 338 13.86 -10.68 -9.07
C VAL A 338 14.35 -12.11 -9.21
N LEU A 339 14.77 -12.54 -10.40
CA LEU A 339 15.29 -13.90 -10.60
C LEU A 339 16.55 -14.18 -9.78
N ALA A 340 17.41 -13.17 -9.58
CA ALA A 340 18.59 -13.28 -8.74
C ALA A 340 18.29 -13.45 -7.24
N LEU A 341 17.05 -13.20 -6.79
CA LEU A 341 16.61 -13.46 -5.42
C LEU A 341 16.19 -14.92 -5.18
N GLY A 342 16.24 -15.77 -6.20
CA GLY A 342 15.86 -17.18 -6.09
C GLY A 342 16.78 -17.96 -5.13
N ASP A 343 16.20 -18.85 -4.32
CA ASP A 343 16.90 -19.60 -3.26
C ASP A 343 17.60 -20.88 -3.72
N GLY A 344 17.76 -21.09 -5.03
CA GLY A 344 18.35 -22.30 -5.62
C GLY A 344 17.40 -23.49 -5.69
N ASP A 345 16.41 -23.55 -4.79
CA ASP A 345 15.26 -24.45 -4.84
C ASP A 345 14.10 -23.84 -5.64
N GLY A 346 14.38 -22.89 -6.52
CA GLY A 346 13.38 -22.28 -7.39
C GLY A 346 12.27 -21.50 -6.68
N GLY A 347 12.34 -21.32 -5.35
CA GLY A 347 11.53 -20.39 -4.59
C GLY A 347 12.24 -19.06 -4.41
N PHE A 348 11.65 -18.17 -3.61
CA PHE A 348 12.24 -16.86 -3.29
C PHE A 348 12.39 -16.67 -1.77
N GLY A 349 12.72 -17.75 -1.04
CA GLY A 349 12.75 -17.77 0.42
C GLY A 349 11.42 -18.23 1.02
N ASN A 350 10.73 -17.36 1.75
CA ASN A 350 9.44 -17.67 2.36
C ASN A 350 8.24 -17.43 1.40
N VAL A 351 7.04 -17.84 1.81
CA VAL A 351 5.84 -17.74 0.95
C VAL A 351 5.43 -16.29 0.67
N LEU A 352 5.69 -15.34 1.58
CA LEU A 352 5.44 -13.92 1.34
C LEU A 352 6.40 -13.36 0.28
N GLN A 353 7.70 -13.62 0.41
CA GLN A 353 8.70 -13.22 -0.59
C GLN A 353 8.40 -13.84 -1.95
N THR A 354 7.99 -15.12 -1.97
CA THR A 354 7.52 -15.81 -3.18
C THR A 354 6.30 -15.14 -3.80
N ALA A 355 5.29 -14.80 -3.00
CA ALA A 355 4.10 -14.10 -3.48
C ALA A 355 4.46 -12.72 -4.09
N LEU A 356 5.31 -11.95 -3.42
CA LEU A 356 5.79 -10.65 -3.92
C LEU A 356 6.58 -10.80 -5.22
N ALA A 357 7.45 -11.80 -5.35
CA ALA A 357 8.19 -12.08 -6.58
C ALA A 357 7.27 -12.45 -7.74
N VAL A 358 6.31 -13.36 -7.50
CA VAL A 358 5.27 -13.75 -8.48
C VAL A 358 4.48 -12.54 -8.95
N CYS A 359 3.97 -11.73 -8.04
CA CYS A 359 3.21 -10.53 -8.38
C CYS A 359 4.08 -9.50 -9.14
N THR A 360 5.35 -9.35 -8.76
CA THR A 360 6.31 -8.50 -9.46
C THR A 360 6.47 -8.94 -10.91
N LEU A 361 6.78 -10.22 -11.14
CA LEU A 361 6.96 -10.82 -12.47
C LEU A 361 5.67 -10.73 -13.30
N HIS A 362 4.51 -10.88 -12.68
CA HIS A 362 3.23 -10.65 -13.34
C HIS A 362 3.07 -9.20 -13.79
N ASN A 363 3.29 -8.22 -12.90
CA ASN A 363 3.16 -6.79 -13.20
C ASN A 363 4.07 -6.37 -14.35
N ILE A 364 5.26 -6.99 -14.45
CA ILE A 364 6.18 -6.76 -15.56
C ILE A 364 5.98 -7.71 -16.75
N GLY A 365 4.90 -8.49 -16.80
CA GLY A 365 4.58 -9.35 -17.95
C GLY A 365 5.66 -10.38 -18.26
N ARG A 366 6.31 -10.92 -17.23
CA ARG A 366 7.40 -11.90 -17.31
C ARG A 366 7.16 -13.11 -16.38
N LEU A 367 5.91 -13.39 -16.05
CA LEU A 367 5.56 -14.53 -15.20
C LEU A 367 6.00 -15.88 -15.80
N ALA A 368 6.11 -15.99 -17.13
CA ALA A 368 6.63 -17.19 -17.80
C ALA A 368 8.14 -17.43 -17.58
N ALA A 369 8.86 -16.52 -16.93
CA ALA A 369 10.29 -16.69 -16.63
C ALA A 369 10.57 -17.62 -15.44
N ILE A 370 9.52 -18.06 -14.73
CA ILE A 370 9.63 -18.97 -13.58
C ILE A 370 8.76 -20.22 -13.79
N ASP A 371 9.00 -21.25 -12.98
CA ASP A 371 8.14 -22.42 -12.93
C ASP A 371 6.83 -22.09 -12.20
N VAL A 372 5.83 -21.65 -12.97
CA VAL A 372 4.49 -21.27 -12.50
C VAL A 372 3.81 -22.41 -11.73
N LYS A 373 4.00 -23.67 -12.17
CA LYS A 373 3.38 -24.82 -11.53
C LYS A 373 3.96 -25.00 -10.13
N ARG A 374 5.30 -24.99 -10.03
CA ARG A 374 6.00 -25.10 -8.75
C ARG A 374 5.63 -23.97 -7.79
N GLN A 375 5.56 -22.73 -8.27
CA GLN A 375 5.18 -21.60 -7.41
C GLN A 375 3.75 -21.74 -6.89
N ALA A 376 2.80 -22.13 -7.75
CA ALA A 376 1.40 -22.32 -7.34
C ALA A 376 1.27 -23.45 -6.32
N ALA A 377 1.98 -24.55 -6.52
CA ALA A 377 2.00 -25.66 -5.57
C ALA A 377 2.62 -25.25 -4.23
N GLY A 378 3.77 -24.56 -4.22
CA GLY A 378 4.41 -24.07 -3.00
C GLY A 378 3.51 -23.13 -2.19
N ILE A 379 2.79 -22.21 -2.85
CA ILE A 379 1.85 -21.32 -2.17
C ILE A 379 0.64 -22.10 -1.64
N VAL A 380 0.08 -23.05 -2.40
CA VAL A 380 -1.05 -23.88 -1.95
C VAL A 380 -0.67 -24.77 -0.76
N ASP A 381 0.52 -25.37 -0.78
CA ASP A 381 1.00 -26.28 0.26
C ASP A 381 1.41 -25.53 1.54
N ALA A 382 1.77 -24.25 1.45
CA ALA A 382 2.05 -23.40 2.60
C ALA A 382 0.78 -22.95 3.37
N GLN A 383 -0.42 -23.19 2.84
CA GLN A 383 -1.67 -22.75 3.46
C GLN A 383 -2.06 -23.63 4.65
N HIS A 384 -2.43 -23.00 5.77
CA HIS A 384 -2.99 -23.67 6.95
C HIS A 384 -4.37 -24.29 6.67
N GLU A 385 -4.82 -25.14 7.60
CA GLU A 385 -6.12 -25.82 7.51
C GLU A 385 -7.30 -24.83 7.57
N ASP A 386 -7.17 -23.76 8.36
CA ASP A 386 -8.17 -22.69 8.48
C ASP A 386 -8.22 -21.74 7.27
N GLY A 387 -7.33 -21.92 6.29
CA GLY A 387 -7.26 -21.10 5.09
C GLY A 387 -6.27 -19.94 5.15
N SER A 388 -5.69 -19.64 6.31
CA SER A 388 -4.63 -18.63 6.42
C SER A 388 -3.30 -19.08 5.81
N TRP A 389 -2.42 -18.11 5.58
CA TRP A 389 -0.99 -18.36 5.37
C TRP A 389 -0.18 -17.91 6.58
N PRO A 390 1.05 -18.43 6.76
CA PRO A 390 1.89 -18.15 7.92
C PRO A 390 2.08 -16.66 8.18
N GLU A 391 2.17 -16.33 9.46
CA GLU A 391 2.60 -15.01 9.87
C GLU A 391 4.07 -14.80 9.49
N LEU A 392 4.32 -13.78 8.68
CA LEU A 392 5.65 -13.43 8.21
C LEU A 392 5.89 -11.94 8.38
N LEU A 393 7.16 -11.59 8.57
CA LEU A 393 7.62 -10.22 8.65
C LEU A 393 7.40 -9.52 7.30
N ALA A 394 6.57 -8.49 7.28
CA ALA A 394 6.24 -7.73 6.08
C ALA A 394 7.07 -6.42 5.99
N PHE A 395 7.21 -5.74 7.12
CA PHE A 395 7.99 -4.50 7.26
C PHE A 395 8.33 -4.26 8.74
N GLY A 396 9.17 -3.28 9.04
CA GLY A 396 9.61 -2.95 10.39
C GLY A 396 11.02 -2.36 10.42
N ASP A 397 11.40 -1.73 11.54
CA ASP A 397 12.76 -1.25 11.74
C ASP A 397 13.65 -2.43 12.15
N GLN A 398 14.60 -2.77 11.29
CA GLN A 398 15.53 -3.88 11.51
C GLN A 398 16.90 -3.47 12.02
N SER A 399 17.18 -2.17 12.12
CA SER A 399 18.53 -1.69 12.37
C SER A 399 18.85 -1.60 13.87
N GLN A 400 19.93 -2.26 14.32
CA GLN A 400 20.51 -2.05 15.66
C GLN A 400 21.20 -0.70 15.83
N LYS A 401 21.22 0.15 14.79
CA LYS A 401 21.87 1.47 14.80
C LYS A 401 21.35 2.39 15.94
N TRP A 402 20.31 1.98 16.68
CA TRP A 402 19.51 2.83 17.56
C TRP A 402 19.18 2.23 18.94
N GLY A 403 19.88 1.18 19.38
CA GLY A 403 19.79 0.59 20.74
C GLY A 403 18.70 -0.49 20.94
N VAL A 404 18.58 -1.03 22.17
CA VAL A 404 17.79 -2.25 22.53
C VAL A 404 16.28 -2.12 22.27
N ILE A 405 15.76 -0.91 22.02
CA ILE A 405 14.32 -0.63 21.83
C ILE A 405 13.92 -0.60 20.34
N GLY A 406 14.87 -0.62 19.39
CA GLY A 406 14.63 -0.29 17.98
C GLY A 406 14.42 -1.44 16.99
N GLN A 407 13.95 -2.61 17.42
CA GLN A 407 13.87 -3.80 16.56
C GLN A 407 12.44 -4.36 16.51
N PHE A 408 11.54 -3.60 15.90
CA PHE A 408 10.13 -4.00 15.75
C PHE A 408 9.82 -4.41 14.33
N GLY A 409 9.21 -5.59 14.21
CA GLY A 409 8.63 -6.11 13.00
C GLY A 409 7.11 -6.01 13.03
N HIS A 410 6.55 -5.91 11.83
CA HIS A 410 5.12 -5.88 11.56
C HIS A 410 4.81 -6.97 10.55
N GLY A 411 3.82 -7.79 10.86
CA GLY A 411 3.43 -8.92 10.05
C GLY A 411 2.06 -9.43 10.47
N GLY A 412 1.55 -10.44 9.80
CA GLY A 412 0.26 -11.00 10.16
C GLY A 412 -0.20 -12.01 9.14
N GLU A 413 -0.92 -13.02 9.59
CA GLU A 413 -1.50 -14.03 8.69
C GLU A 413 -2.47 -13.39 7.70
N ALA A 414 -3.23 -12.36 8.11
CA ALA A 414 -4.09 -11.60 7.21
C ALA A 414 -3.30 -10.91 6.09
N VAL A 415 -2.15 -10.30 6.42
CA VAL A 415 -1.27 -9.64 5.46
C VAL A 415 -0.68 -10.66 4.49
N THR A 416 -0.08 -11.74 4.99
CA THR A 416 0.48 -12.81 4.15
C THR A 416 -0.58 -13.44 3.25
N SER A 417 -1.78 -13.69 3.78
CA SER A 417 -2.88 -14.30 3.04
C SER A 417 -3.35 -13.43 1.88
N ALA A 418 -3.44 -12.10 2.07
CA ALA A 418 -3.80 -11.18 1.00
C ALA A 418 -2.82 -11.24 -0.18
N PHE A 419 -1.51 -11.28 0.09
CA PHE A 419 -0.49 -11.41 -0.95
C PHE A 419 -0.46 -12.80 -1.60
N CYS A 420 -0.68 -13.87 -0.83
CA CYS A 420 -0.77 -15.23 -1.38
C CYS A 420 -1.97 -15.36 -2.33
N ILE A 421 -3.11 -14.75 -1.99
CA ILE A 421 -4.27 -14.68 -2.89
C ILE A 421 -3.94 -13.91 -4.17
N GLU A 422 -3.29 -12.74 -4.07
CA GLU A 422 -2.84 -11.98 -5.26
C GLU A 422 -1.93 -12.83 -6.17
N ALA A 423 -0.98 -13.55 -5.58
CA ALA A 423 -0.04 -14.39 -6.31
C ALA A 423 -0.73 -15.57 -6.99
N LEU A 424 -1.66 -16.25 -6.31
CA LEU A 424 -2.45 -17.34 -6.90
C LEU A 424 -3.33 -16.84 -8.06
N GLU A 425 -3.95 -15.67 -7.95
CA GLU A 425 -4.68 -15.04 -9.05
C GLU A 425 -3.77 -14.76 -10.26
N CYS A 426 -2.53 -14.33 -10.03
CA CYS A 426 -1.55 -14.13 -11.10
C CYS A 426 -1.16 -15.46 -11.79
N LEU A 427 -0.92 -16.52 -11.00
CA LEU A 427 -0.50 -17.83 -11.51
C LEU A 427 -1.64 -18.54 -12.26
N LEU A 428 -2.89 -18.39 -11.81
CA LEU A 428 -4.06 -18.96 -12.47
C LEU A 428 -4.22 -18.46 -13.90
N ALA A 429 -3.88 -17.19 -14.18
CA ALA A 429 -3.94 -16.61 -15.52
C ALA A 429 -3.00 -17.32 -16.53
N VAL A 430 -2.02 -18.10 -16.05
CA VAL A 430 -1.09 -18.87 -16.89
C VAL A 430 -1.38 -20.38 -16.83
N LEU A 431 -1.81 -20.92 -15.69
CA LEU A 431 -2.13 -22.35 -15.55
C LEU A 431 -3.35 -22.77 -16.36
N GLU A 432 -4.31 -21.86 -16.55
CA GLU A 432 -5.46 -22.04 -17.42
C GLU A 432 -5.65 -20.78 -18.28
N PRO A 433 -4.93 -20.67 -19.41
CA PRO A 433 -5.23 -19.64 -20.38
C PRO A 433 -6.62 -19.97 -20.94
N GLY A 434 -7.60 -19.11 -20.62
CA GLY A 434 -9.00 -19.29 -20.99
C GLY A 434 -9.26 -19.38 -22.48
#